data_AF-A0A147ETY1-F1
#
_entry.id   AF-A0A147ETY1-F1
#
_cell.length_a   1.000
_cell.length_b   1.000
_cell.length_c   1.000
_cell.angle_alpha   90.00
_cell.angle_beta   90.00
_cell.angle_gamma   90.00
#
_symmetry.space_group_name_H-M   'P 1'
#
loop_
_entity.id
_entity.type
_entity.pdbx_description
1 polymer ?
#
loop_
_entity_poly.entity_id
_entity_poly.type
_entity_poly.pdbx_seq_one_letter_code
_entity_poly.pdbx_strand_id
1 'polypeptide(L)'
;MSLIQQRMRLDRARTAAIWTLAGAALLASGSIGTLAAEWADAPWWRWGAAITFVALTVYGVVRVIGAVRQLRRFHIEHGPDAGRQSPVGRH
;
A
#
# COMPACT_ATOMS: atom_id res chain seq x y z
N MET A 1 12.00 4.52 -22.23
CA MET A 1 11.09 3.57 -21.56
C MET A 1 9.68 3.82 -22.09
N SER A 2 8.89 2.79 -22.42
CA SER A 2 7.57 3.02 -23.05
C SER A 2 6.51 3.47 -22.04
N LEU A 3 5.51 4.23 -22.51
CA LEU A 3 4.37 4.69 -21.67
C LEU A 3 3.61 3.51 -21.04
N ILE A 4 3.51 2.39 -21.76
CA ILE A 4 2.90 1.15 -21.27
C ILE A 4 3.73 0.57 -20.11
N GLN A 5 5.06 0.49 -20.25
CA GLN A 5 5.94 0.01 -19.19
C GLN A 5 5.92 0.93 -17.96
N GLN A 6 5.86 2.25 -18.17
CA GLN A 6 5.76 3.23 -17.08
C GLN A 6 4.45 3.09 -16.31
N ARG A 7 3.30 2.98 -17.01
CA ARG A 7 2.00 2.75 -16.39
C ARG A 7 1.96 1.44 -15.60
N MET A 8 2.45 0.34 -16.19
CA MET A 8 2.52 -0.95 -15.49
C MET A 8 3.37 -0.89 -14.22
N ARG A 9 4.49 -0.14 -14.22
CA ARG A 9 5.29 0.06 -13.02
C ARG A 9 4.55 0.84 -11.94
N LEU A 10 3.84 1.91 -12.31
CA LEU A 10 3.04 2.72 -11.38
C LEU A 10 1.88 1.91 -10.78
N ASP A 11 1.17 1.13 -11.59
CA ASP A 11 0.09 0.25 -11.14
C ASP A 11 0.62 -0.82 -10.19
N ARG A 12 1.74 -1.47 -10.52
CA ARG A 12 2.38 -2.44 -9.61
C ARG A 12 2.82 -1.79 -8.29
N ALA A 13 3.42 -0.60 -8.34
CA ALA A 13 3.84 0.11 -7.14
C ALA A 13 2.65 0.46 -6.24
N ARG A 14 1.54 0.88 -6.83
CA ARG A 14 0.28 1.14 -6.12
C ARG A 14 -0.29 -0.14 -5.51
N THR A 15 -0.41 -1.21 -6.28
CA THR A 15 -0.94 -2.49 -5.79
C THR A 15 -0.09 -3.06 -4.68
N ALA A 16 1.24 -3.03 -4.82
CA ALA A 16 2.16 -3.45 -3.76
C ALA A 16 1.97 -2.60 -2.49
N ALA A 17 1.88 -1.27 -2.61
CA ALA A 17 1.67 -0.38 -1.47
C ALA A 17 0.33 -0.67 -0.76
N ILE A 18 -0.74 -0.96 -1.51
CA ILE A 18 -2.05 -1.32 -0.95
C ILE A 18 -1.96 -2.64 -0.18
N TRP A 19 -1.34 -3.67 -0.75
CA TRP A 19 -1.17 -4.95 -0.05
C TRP A 19 -0.30 -4.85 1.20
N THR A 20 0.78 -4.06 1.13
CA THR A 20 1.61 -3.78 2.31
C THR A 20 0.81 -3.07 3.40
N LEU A 21 0.01 -2.06 3.04
CA LEU A 21 -0.84 -1.36 3.99
C LEU A 21 -1.90 -2.30 4.61
N ALA A 22 -2.57 -3.10 3.80
CA ALA A 22 -3.59 -4.05 4.27
C ALA A 22 -3.00 -5.06 5.25
N GLY A 23 -1.82 -5.63 4.94
CA GLY A 23 -1.12 -6.54 5.84
C GLY A 23 -0.68 -5.88 7.14
N ALA A 24 -0.09 -4.68 7.05
CA ALA A 24 0.33 -3.93 8.23
C ALA A 24 -0.85 -3.57 9.15
N ALA A 25 -1.96 -3.12 8.57
CA ALA A 25 -3.17 -2.77 9.31
C ALA A 25 -3.80 -3.99 10.00
N LEU A 26 -3.83 -5.15 9.35
CA LEU A 26 -4.28 -6.41 9.94
C LEU A 26 -3.42 -6.80 11.16
N LEU A 27 -2.09 -6.76 11.00
CA LEU A 27 -1.16 -7.10 12.07
C LEU A 27 -1.24 -6.11 13.24
N ALA A 28 -1.35 -4.81 12.95
CA ALA A 28 -1.55 -3.78 13.96
C ALA A 28 -2.86 -4.01 14.73
N SER A 29 -3.96 -4.27 14.03
CA SER A 29 -5.27 -4.51 14.64
C SER A 29 -5.27 -5.75 15.54
N GLY A 30 -4.66 -6.85 15.06
CA GLY A 30 -4.52 -8.07 15.86
C GLY A 30 -3.64 -7.83 17.10
N SER A 31 -2.50 -7.17 16.93
CA SER A 31 -1.59 -6.87 18.04
C SER A 31 -2.26 -6.01 19.12
N ILE A 32 -2.94 -4.94 18.71
CA ILE A 32 -3.71 -4.07 19.63
C ILE A 32 -4.84 -4.84 20.29
N GLY A 33 -5.60 -5.66 19.55
CA GLY A 33 -6.70 -6.45 20.09
C GLY A 33 -6.23 -7.42 21.18
N THR A 34 -5.09 -8.06 20.98
CA THR A 34 -4.52 -8.95 22.00
C THR A 34 -3.97 -8.20 23.22
N LEU A 35 -3.37 -7.01 23.03
CA LEU A 35 -2.94 -6.15 24.13
C LEU A 35 -4.12 -5.62 24.94
N ALA A 36 -5.25 -5.31 24.29
CA ALA A 36 -6.47 -4.88 24.96
C ALA A 36 -7.12 -6.00 25.79
N ALA A 37 -6.84 -7.27 25.48
CA ALA A 37 -7.30 -8.40 26.28
C ALA A 37 -6.41 -8.66 27.51
N GLU A 38 -5.09 -8.49 27.37
CA GLU A 38 -4.10 -8.82 28.40
C GLU A 38 -3.72 -7.62 29.30
N TRP A 39 -3.96 -6.38 28.85
CA TRP A 39 -3.63 -5.14 29.56
C TRP A 39 -2.22 -5.15 30.19
N ALA A 40 -2.14 -5.14 31.53
CA ALA A 40 -0.90 -5.02 32.28
C ALA A 40 -0.11 -6.34 32.35
N ASP A 41 -0.76 -7.48 32.08
CA ASP A 41 -0.13 -8.80 32.09
C ASP A 41 0.64 -9.08 30.80
N ALA A 42 0.48 -8.21 29.79
CA ALA A 42 1.15 -8.36 28.51
C ALA A 42 2.67 -8.16 28.66
N PRO A 43 3.50 -9.11 28.19
CA PRO A 43 4.94 -8.95 28.13
C PRO A 43 5.36 -7.67 27.39
N TRP A 44 6.38 -6.97 27.92
CA TRP A 44 6.85 -5.68 27.39
C TRP A 44 7.18 -5.70 25.88
N TRP A 45 7.66 -6.82 25.34
CA TRP A 45 8.01 -6.95 23.93
C TRP A 45 6.79 -6.85 22.99
N ARG A 46 5.59 -7.17 23.47
CA ARG A 46 4.34 -7.06 22.70
C ARG A 46 3.95 -5.61 22.42
N TRP A 47 4.25 -4.71 23.36
CA TRP A 47 4.09 -3.27 23.15
C TRP A 47 5.02 -2.77 22.05
N GLY A 48 6.28 -3.23 22.03
CA GLY A 48 7.23 -2.95 20.95
C GLY A 48 6.74 -3.44 19.58
N ALA A 49 6.17 -4.66 19.54
CA ALA A 49 5.57 -5.20 18.32
C ALA A 49 4.37 -4.35 17.85
N ALA A 50 3.46 -3.96 18.74
CA ALA A 50 2.32 -3.12 18.41
C ALA A 50 2.75 -1.76 17.84
N ILE A 51 3.71 -1.08 18.48
CA ILE A 51 4.28 0.18 17.99
C ILE A 51 4.88 -0.01 16.59
N THR A 52 5.60 -1.11 16.37
CA THR A 52 6.20 -1.43 15.07
C THR A 52 5.13 -1.60 13.98
N PHE A 53 4.06 -2.36 14.25
CA PHE A 53 2.98 -2.56 13.28
C PHE A 53 2.19 -1.27 13.00
N VAL A 54 2.00 -0.42 14.01
CA VAL A 54 1.42 0.92 13.82
C VAL A 54 2.32 1.76 12.91
N ALA A 55 3.63 1.79 13.17
CA ALA A 55 4.58 2.53 12.33
C ALA A 55 4.60 2.00 10.88
N LEU A 56 4.56 0.68 10.68
CA LEU A 56 4.46 0.06 9.36
C LEU A 56 3.15 0.41 8.64
N THR A 57 2.05 0.52 9.40
CA THR A 57 0.76 0.96 8.85
C THR A 57 0.86 2.40 8.36
N VAL A 58 1.42 3.32 9.15
CA VAL A 58 1.65 4.72 8.75
C VAL A 58 2.55 4.80 7.51
N TYR A 59 3.63 4.02 7.48
CA TYR A 59 4.51 3.93 6.32
C TYR A 59 3.74 3.45 5.07
N GLY A 60 2.90 2.42 5.20
CA GLY A 60 2.03 1.92 4.14
C GLY A 60 1.09 3.01 3.59
N VAL A 61 0.48 3.81 4.46
CA VAL A 61 -0.39 4.94 4.07
C VAL A 61 0.40 5.95 3.23
N VAL A 62 1.59 6.36 3.70
CA VAL A 62 2.44 7.30 2.96
C VAL A 62 2.82 6.76 1.58
N ARG A 63 3.13 5.46 1.49
CA ARG A 63 3.45 4.79 0.22
C ARG A 63 2.27 4.78 -0.74
N VAL A 64 1.06 4.48 -0.26
CA VAL A 64 -0.16 4.51 -1.07
C VAL A 64 -0.44 5.93 -1.58
N ILE A 65 -0.35 6.94 -0.70
CA ILE A 65 -0.53 8.35 -1.10
C ILE A 65 0.50 8.74 -2.16
N GLY A 66 1.75 8.36 -1.99
CA GLY A 66 2.82 8.58 -2.97
C GLY A 66 2.52 7.94 -4.33
N ALA A 67 2.11 6.67 -4.34
CA ALA A 67 1.78 5.95 -5.57
C ALA A 67 0.57 6.56 -6.30
N VAL A 68 -0.47 6.96 -5.57
CA VAL A 68 -1.64 7.64 -6.14
C VAL A 68 -1.26 9.01 -6.72
N ARG A 69 -0.42 9.79 -6.02
CA ARG A 69 0.08 11.08 -6.51
C ARG A 69 0.90 10.91 -7.78
N GLN A 70 1.77 9.90 -7.86
CA GLN A 70 2.56 9.62 -9.06
C GLN A 70 1.68 9.24 -10.26
N LEU A 71 0.67 8.40 -10.03
CA LEU A 71 -0.27 8.00 -11.08
C LEU A 71 -1.12 9.18 -11.57
N ARG A 72 -1.53 10.07 -10.65
CA ARG A 72 -2.23 11.31 -11.00
C ARG A 72 -1.36 12.25 -11.84
N ARG A 73 -0.08 12.43 -11.47
CA ARG A 73 0.87 13.24 -12.27
C ARG A 73 1.06 12.66 -13.67
N PHE A 74 1.21 11.34 -13.77
CA PHE A 74 1.31 10.65 -15.06
C PHE A 74 0.10 10.93 -15.97
N HIS A 75 -1.13 10.87 -15.44
CA HIS A 75 -2.33 11.20 -16.19
C HIS A 75 -2.44 12.67 -16.61
N ILE A 76 -1.93 13.60 -15.79
CA ILE A 76 -1.90 15.03 -16.12
C ILE A 76 -0.92 15.28 -17.28
N GLU A 77 0.24 14.62 -17.28
CA GLU A 77 1.30 14.83 -18.27
C GLU A 77 1.01 14.14 -19.61
N HIS A 78 0.41 12.95 -19.60
CA HIS A 78 0.31 12.10 -20.81
C HIS A 78 -1.14 11.86 -21.27
N GLY A 79 -2.13 12.24 -20.45
CA GLY A 79 -3.54 11.96 -20.68
C GLY A 79 -4.02 10.68 -19.97
N PRO A 80 -5.33 10.57 -19.66
CA PRO A 80 -5.91 9.46 -18.89
C PRO A 80 -5.78 8.09 -19.56
N ASP A 81 -5.72 8.06 -20.89
CA ASP A 81 -5.58 6.84 -21.70
C ASP A 81 -4.12 6.50 -22.07
N ALA A 82 -3.15 7.27 -21.60
CA ALA A 82 -1.74 7.01 -21.87
C ALA A 82 -1.34 5.61 -21.38
N GLY A 83 -0.83 4.78 -22.29
CA GLY A 83 -0.33 3.44 -21.97
C GLY A 83 -1.41 2.39 -21.65
N ARG A 84 -2.69 2.65 -21.96
CA ARG A 84 -3.75 1.62 -21.89
C ARG A 84 -3.51 0.57 -22.97
N GLN A 85 -3.54 -0.71 -22.60
CA GLN A 85 -3.53 -1.80 -23.57
C GLN A 85 -4.96 -1.99 -24.08
N SER A 86 -5.20 -1.72 -25.37
CA SER A 86 -6.44 -2.18 -26.01
C SER A 86 -6.41 -3.70 -26.05
N PRO A 87 -7.45 -4.41 -25.57
CA PRO A 87 -7.51 -5.85 -25.72
C PRO A 87 -7.43 -6.18 -27.21
N VAL A 88 -6.46 -7.02 -27.60
CA VAL A 88 -6.40 -7.53 -28.96
C VAL A 88 -7.64 -8.38 -29.15
N GLY A 89 -8.65 -7.80 -29.84
CA GLY A 89 -9.87 -8.51 -30.18
C GLY A 89 -9.50 -9.77 -30.94
N ARG A 90 -9.88 -10.92 -30.39
CA ARG A 90 -9.92 -12.16 -31.16
C ARG A 90 -11.06 -12.00 -32.17
N HIS A 91 -10.69 -11.73 -33.42
CA HIS A 91 -11.55 -11.95 -34.57
C HIS A 91 -11.57 -13.43 -34.92
#